data_AF-A0A9W8R520-F1
#
_entry.id   AF-A0A9W8R520-F1
#
_cell.length_a   1.000
_cell.length_b   1.000
_cell.length_c   1.000
_cell.angle_alpha   90.00
_cell.angle_beta   90.00
_cell.angle_gamma   90.00
#
_symmetry.space_group_name_H-M   'P 1'
#
loop_
_entity.id
_entity.type
_entity.pdbx_description
1 polymer ?
#
loop_
_entity_poly.entity_id
_entity_poly.type
_entity_poly.pdbx_seq_one_letter_code
_entity_poly.pdbx_strand_id
1 'polypeptide(L)'
;MASDQGQCQALQLSDDQRCQKEATHANGLFCGFHSKQVFALYKGYKRRNALLDTLDNEAPEYLKKAREPLANDNFEAIEDEKTLREVHSHLFDKYVLLGNVIDARKLHYKHFYSLNVDYGY
;
A
#
# COMPACT_ATOMS: atom_id res chain seq x y z
N MET A 1 -7.62 22.52 29.69
CA MET A 1 -7.10 21.44 28.83
C MET A 1 -6.16 22.09 27.83
N ALA A 2 -4.85 22.00 28.09
CA ALA A 2 -3.84 22.75 27.35
C ALA A 2 -3.77 22.26 25.90
N SER A 3 -3.75 23.22 24.99
CA SER A 3 -3.72 23.07 23.54
C SER A 3 -2.56 22.20 23.07
N ASP A 4 -2.87 21.03 22.51
CA ASP A 4 -2.00 20.17 21.69
C ASP A 4 -1.65 20.83 20.33
N GLN A 5 -1.79 22.16 20.24
CA GLN A 5 -1.53 22.96 19.06
C GLN A 5 -0.03 23.15 18.93
N GLY A 6 0.57 22.37 18.04
CA GLY A 6 1.99 22.49 17.71
C GLY A 6 2.83 21.28 18.10
N GLN A 7 2.27 20.16 18.60
CA GLN A 7 3.02 18.91 18.75
C GLN A 7 2.77 17.98 17.55
N CYS A 8 3.83 17.30 17.11
CA CYS A 8 3.77 16.31 16.05
C CYS A 8 2.79 15.17 16.40
N GLN A 9 1.87 14.88 15.49
CA GLN A 9 0.82 13.87 15.68
C GLN A 9 1.25 12.45 15.30
N ALA A 10 2.42 12.30 14.65
CA ALA A 10 2.93 11.00 14.24
C ALA A 10 3.33 10.10 15.42
N LEU A 11 3.08 8.80 15.26
CA LEU A 11 3.63 7.73 16.09
C LEU A 11 4.94 7.24 15.49
N GLN A 12 5.95 7.04 16.32
CA GLN A 12 7.22 6.48 15.89
C GLN A 12 7.04 5.05 15.34
N LEU A 13 7.75 4.71 14.27
CA LEU A 13 7.68 3.38 13.66
C LEU A 13 8.27 2.28 14.55
N SER A 14 9.13 2.62 15.50
CA SER A 14 9.86 1.67 16.34
C SER A 14 9.07 1.16 17.54
N ASP A 15 8.26 2.01 18.17
CA ASP A 15 7.65 1.77 19.47
C ASP A 15 6.21 2.27 19.59
N ASP A 16 5.61 2.73 18.49
CA ASP A 16 4.28 3.34 18.42
C ASP A 16 4.09 4.56 19.35
N GLN A 17 5.14 5.11 19.96
CA GLN A 17 5.02 6.24 20.87
C GLN A 17 4.80 7.55 20.11
N ARG A 18 3.97 8.43 20.66
CA ARG A 18 3.70 9.73 20.08
C ARG A 18 4.97 10.58 20.04
N CYS A 19 5.23 11.18 18.88
CA CYS A 19 6.37 12.07 18.70
C CYS A 19 6.24 13.31 19.59
N GLN A 20 7.27 13.59 20.39
CA GLN A 20 7.25 14.72 21.31
C GLN A 20 7.72 16.05 20.68
N LYS A 21 8.14 16.04 19.41
CA LYS A 21 8.68 17.22 18.72
C LYS A 21 7.58 18.19 18.28
N GLU A 22 7.95 19.45 18.12
CA GLU A 22 7.08 20.47 17.55
C GLU A 22 6.69 20.18 16.09
N ALA A 23 5.44 20.44 15.73
CA ALA A 23 4.89 20.31 14.40
C ALA A 23 5.25 21.53 13.55
N THR A 24 6.45 21.49 12.99
CA THR A 24 7.03 22.59 12.20
C THR A 24 6.65 22.56 10.70
N HIS A 25 5.88 21.57 10.25
CA HIS A 25 5.46 21.47 8.86
C HIS A 25 4.30 22.43 8.53
N ALA A 26 4.12 22.77 7.25
CA ALA A 26 3.15 23.77 6.79
C ALA A 26 1.68 23.51 7.20
N ASN A 27 1.31 22.26 7.44
CA ASN A 27 -0.04 21.87 7.89
C ASN A 27 -0.17 21.78 9.43
N GLY A 28 0.90 22.04 10.19
CA GLY A 28 0.91 21.97 11.65
C GLY A 28 0.69 20.57 12.24
N LEU A 29 0.73 19.51 11.43
CA LEU A 29 0.46 18.14 11.89
C LEU A 29 1.74 17.38 12.29
N PHE A 30 2.83 17.61 11.57
CA PHE A 30 4.05 16.81 11.71
C PHE A 30 5.28 17.70 11.91
N CYS A 31 6.28 17.17 12.61
CA CYS A 31 7.62 17.74 12.57
C CYS A 31 8.26 17.51 11.19
N GLY A 32 9.32 18.25 10.86
CA GLY A 32 9.99 18.14 9.55
C GLY A 32 10.46 16.72 9.19
N PHE A 33 10.82 15.89 10.18
CA PHE A 33 11.18 14.49 9.94
C PHE A 33 9.95 13.65 9.55
N HIS A 34 8.89 13.68 10.35
CA HIS A 34 7.69 12.89 10.11
C HIS A 34 6.91 13.35 8.87
N SER A 35 6.99 14.63 8.49
CA SER A 35 6.45 15.09 7.19
C SER A 35 7.16 14.44 6.00
N LYS A 36 8.50 14.33 6.04
CA LYS A 36 9.24 13.61 4.99
C LYS A 36 8.92 12.12 5.00
N GLN A 37 8.80 11.53 6.19
CA GLN A 37 8.52 10.10 6.34
C GLN A 37 7.12 9.72 5.83
N VAL A 38 6.08 10.48 6.21
CA VAL A 38 4.71 10.25 5.73
C VAL A 38 4.63 10.39 4.21
N PHE A 39 5.27 11.42 3.66
CA PHE A 39 5.27 11.65 2.22
C PHE A 39 6.03 10.57 1.44
N ALA A 40 7.14 10.08 1.97
CA ALA A 40 7.89 8.98 1.36
C ALA A 40 7.07 7.68 1.35
N LEU A 41 6.40 7.35 2.45
CA LEU A 41 5.50 6.19 2.52
C LEU A 41 4.31 6.33 1.57
N TYR A 42 3.68 7.51 1.53
CA TYR A 42 2.61 7.85 0.60
C TYR A 42 3.00 7.60 -0.86
N LYS A 43 4.11 8.21 -1.28
CA LYS A 43 4.66 8.02 -2.63
C LYS A 43 4.99 6.56 -2.92
N GLY A 44 5.56 5.87 -1.95
CA GLY A 44 5.94 4.46 -2.07
C GLY A 44 4.75 3.56 -2.39
N TYR A 45 3.68 3.64 -1.59
CA TYR A 45 2.51 2.80 -1.85
C TYR A 45 1.74 3.24 -3.09
N LYS A 46 1.66 4.55 -3.40
CA LYS A 46 1.04 5.03 -4.65
C LYS A 46 1.76 4.51 -5.90
N ARG A 47 3.10 4.50 -5.89
CA ARG A 47 3.89 3.93 -6.99
C ARG A 47 3.65 2.43 -7.14
N ARG A 48 3.61 1.68 -6.04
CA ARG A 48 3.28 0.24 -6.08
C ARG A 48 1.86 -0.03 -6.54
N ASN A 49 0.90 0.81 -6.17
CA ASN A 49 -0.47 0.71 -6.67
C ASN A 49 -0.52 0.92 -8.19
N ALA A 50 0.19 1.93 -8.71
CA ALA A 50 0.29 2.13 -10.16
C ALA A 50 0.96 0.94 -10.88
N LEU A 51 1.96 0.30 -10.26
CA LEU A 51 2.58 -0.92 -10.79
C LEU A 51 1.60 -2.11 -10.79
N LEU A 52 0.71 -2.18 -9.79
CA LEU A 52 -0.35 -3.19 -9.74
C LEU A 52 -1.33 -2.99 -10.90
N ASP A 53 -1.70 -1.74 -11.17
CA ASP A 53 -2.55 -1.37 -12.31
C ASP A 53 -1.86 -1.74 -13.65
N THR A 54 -0.54 -1.62 -13.77
CA THR A 54 0.19 -2.05 -14.98
C THR A 54 0.24 -3.56 -15.13
N LEU A 55 0.43 -4.32 -14.03
CA LEU A 55 0.42 -5.79 -14.08
C LEU A 55 -0.91 -6.30 -14.67
N ASP A 56 -2.04 -5.71 -14.29
CA ASP A 56 -3.34 -6.11 -14.84
C ASP A 56 -3.42 -6.00 -16.37
N ASN A 57 -2.72 -5.01 -16.96
CA ASN A 57 -2.62 -4.85 -18.42
C ASN A 57 -1.64 -5.86 -19.06
N GLU A 58 -0.64 -6.30 -18.31
CA GLU A 58 0.42 -7.23 -18.73
C GLU A 58 0.07 -8.71 -18.46
N ALA A 59 -1.17 -9.01 -18.09
CA ALA A 59 -1.61 -10.37 -17.82
C ALA A 59 -1.28 -11.34 -18.99
N PRO A 60 -0.85 -12.58 -18.69
CA PRO A 60 -0.68 -13.64 -19.68
C PRO A 60 -1.93 -13.88 -20.52
N GLU A 61 -1.73 -14.33 -21.77
CA GLU A 61 -2.83 -14.57 -22.72
C GLU A 61 -3.91 -15.52 -22.19
N TYR A 62 -3.51 -16.52 -21.40
CA TYR A 62 -4.44 -17.42 -20.71
C TYR A 62 -5.42 -16.65 -19.83
N LEU A 63 -4.92 -15.76 -18.96
CA LEU A 63 -5.74 -14.96 -18.05
C LEU A 63 -6.57 -13.90 -18.79
N LYS A 64 -6.05 -13.34 -19.89
CA LYS A 64 -6.80 -12.37 -20.73
C LYS A 64 -8.01 -12.99 -21.43
N LYS A 65 -7.93 -14.29 -21.76
CA LYS A 65 -8.99 -15.04 -22.45
C LYS A 65 -9.89 -15.81 -21.49
N ALA A 66 -9.60 -15.77 -20.19
CA ALA A 66 -10.40 -16.45 -19.17
C ALA A 66 -11.86 -16.00 -19.26
N ARG A 67 -12.77 -16.98 -19.36
CA ARG A 67 -14.22 -16.75 -19.40
C ARG A 67 -14.85 -16.78 -18.02
N GLU A 68 -14.15 -17.40 -17.08
CA GLU A 68 -14.58 -17.55 -15.71
C GLU A 68 -13.71 -16.68 -14.78
N PRO A 69 -14.24 -16.26 -13.62
CA PRO A 69 -13.43 -15.60 -12.62
C PRO A 69 -12.25 -16.47 -12.20
N LEU A 70 -11.10 -15.85 -11.93
CA LEU A 70 -9.89 -16.54 -11.47
C LEU A 70 -10.15 -17.49 -10.28
N ALA A 71 -11.08 -17.14 -9.39
CA ALA A 71 -11.44 -17.96 -8.23
C ALA A 71 -12.09 -19.31 -8.57
N ASN A 72 -12.59 -19.46 -9.81
CA ASN A 72 -13.24 -20.67 -10.30
C ASN A 72 -12.37 -21.44 -11.30
N ASP A 73 -11.25 -20.85 -11.76
CA ASP A 73 -10.34 -21.47 -12.72
C ASP A 73 -9.38 -22.43 -11.99
N ASN A 74 -9.39 -23.70 -12.40
CA ASN A 74 -8.53 -24.74 -11.86
C ASN A 74 -7.25 -24.97 -12.70
N PHE A 75 -7.09 -24.22 -13.79
CA PHE A 75 -5.96 -24.27 -14.72
C PHE A 75 -5.77 -25.61 -15.46
N GLU A 76 -6.77 -26.51 -15.45
CA GLU A 76 -6.70 -27.80 -16.15
C GLU A 76 -6.59 -27.66 -17.68
N ALA A 77 -7.00 -26.51 -18.23
CA ALA A 77 -6.90 -26.19 -19.65
C ALA A 77 -5.46 -25.83 -20.10
N ILE A 78 -4.50 -25.70 -19.18
CA ILE A 78 -3.10 -25.42 -19.50
C ILE A 78 -2.35 -26.74 -19.67
N GLU A 79 -1.97 -27.07 -20.90
CA GLU A 79 -1.29 -28.33 -21.23
C GLU A 79 0.26 -28.20 -21.26
N ASP A 80 0.79 -26.98 -21.29
CA ASP A 80 2.23 -26.73 -21.36
C ASP A 80 2.80 -26.05 -20.10
N GLU A 81 3.94 -26.55 -19.64
CA GLU A 81 4.62 -26.05 -18.43
C GLU A 81 4.99 -24.57 -18.53
N LYS A 82 5.32 -24.09 -19.74
CA LYS A 82 5.77 -22.71 -19.93
C LYS A 82 4.64 -21.74 -19.60
N THR A 83 3.45 -21.96 -20.15
CA THR A 83 2.26 -21.15 -19.89
C THR A 83 1.87 -21.21 -18.43
N LEU A 84 1.91 -22.40 -17.81
CA LEU A 84 1.61 -22.55 -16.38
C LEU A 84 2.57 -21.72 -15.52
N ARG A 85 3.87 -21.75 -15.84
CA ARG A 85 4.89 -20.94 -15.14
C ARG A 85 4.66 -19.43 -15.34
N GLU A 86 4.29 -19.00 -16.54
CA GLU A 86 3.97 -17.59 -16.83
C GLU A 86 2.77 -17.12 -16.02
N VAL A 87 1.68 -17.89 -16.00
CA VAL A 87 0.48 -17.62 -15.20
C VAL A 87 0.81 -17.57 -13.71
N HIS A 88 1.51 -18.59 -13.20
CA HIS A 88 1.91 -18.64 -11.80
C HIS A 88 2.76 -17.42 -11.41
N SER A 89 3.80 -17.10 -12.20
CA SER A 89 4.69 -15.97 -11.90
C SER A 89 3.93 -14.66 -11.86
N HIS A 90 3.05 -14.43 -12.85
CA HIS A 90 2.21 -13.24 -12.90
C HIS A 90 1.29 -13.11 -11.67
N LEU A 91 0.58 -14.19 -11.30
CA LEU A 91 -0.32 -14.19 -10.14
C LEU A 91 0.45 -14.00 -8.83
N PHE A 92 1.63 -14.60 -8.72
CA PHE A 92 2.50 -14.45 -7.56
C PHE A 92 3.00 -13.01 -7.40
N ASP A 93 3.48 -12.39 -8.49
CA ASP A 93 3.93 -11.01 -8.48
C ASP A 93 2.78 -10.06 -8.09
N LYS A 94 1.59 -10.29 -8.64
CA LYS A 94 0.38 -9.55 -8.29
C LYS A 94 0.03 -9.69 -6.80
N TYR A 95 0.07 -10.91 -6.27
CA TYR A 95 -0.22 -11.20 -4.86
C TYR A 95 0.77 -10.49 -3.93
N VAL A 96 2.08 -10.62 -4.18
CA VAL A 96 3.13 -10.00 -3.38
C VAL A 96 3.02 -8.48 -3.43
N LEU A 97 2.80 -7.90 -4.61
CA LEU A 97 2.69 -6.46 -4.78
C LEU A 97 1.44 -5.90 -4.07
N LEU A 98 0.30 -6.60 -4.18
CA LEU A 98 -0.94 -6.24 -3.48
C LEU A 98 -0.73 -6.22 -1.96
N GLY A 99 -0.11 -7.26 -1.39
CA GLY A 99 0.24 -7.30 0.03
C GLY A 99 1.09 -6.09 0.45
N ASN A 100 2.15 -5.79 -0.32
CA ASN A 100 3.03 -4.65 -0.07
C ASN A 100 2.33 -3.28 -0.17
N VAL A 101 1.29 -3.13 -1.00
CA VAL A 101 0.47 -1.91 -1.06
C VAL A 101 -0.40 -1.80 0.19
N ILE A 102 -1.08 -2.88 0.55
CA ILE A 102 -1.98 -2.92 1.72
C ILE A 102 -1.20 -2.63 3.00
N ASP A 103 -0.09 -3.32 3.22
CA ASP A 103 0.71 -3.18 4.44
C ASP A 103 1.31 -1.79 4.56
N ALA A 104 1.80 -1.22 3.46
CA ALA A 104 2.31 0.15 3.46
C ALA A 104 1.21 1.19 3.73
N ARG A 105 -0.02 0.97 3.22
CA ARG A 105 -1.15 1.86 3.49
C ARG A 105 -1.60 1.75 4.94
N LYS A 106 -1.65 0.54 5.51
CA LYS A 106 -1.93 0.31 6.94
C LYS A 106 -0.87 1.00 7.81
N LEU A 107 0.41 0.83 7.49
CA LEU A 107 1.51 1.49 8.21
C LEU A 107 1.39 3.02 8.14
N HIS A 108 1.19 3.56 6.94
CA HIS A 108 1.00 5.00 6.72
C HIS A 108 -0.19 5.54 7.52
N TYR A 109 -1.32 4.84 7.52
CA TYR A 109 -2.49 5.27 8.27
C TYR A 109 -2.26 5.18 9.80
N LYS A 110 -1.81 4.03 10.30
CA LYS A 110 -1.58 3.77 11.73
C LYS A 110 -0.64 4.80 12.36
N HIS A 111 0.46 5.13 11.68
CA HIS A 111 1.51 5.96 12.28
C HIS A 111 1.34 7.45 12.06
N PHE A 112 0.55 7.88 11.07
CA PHE A 112 0.47 9.30 10.72
C PHE A 112 -0.94 9.88 10.81
N TYR A 113 -1.98 9.03 10.84
CA TYR A 113 -3.39 9.46 10.80
C TYR A 113 -4.29 8.64 11.75
N SER A 114 -3.75 8.06 12.81
CA SER A 114 -4.49 7.24 13.79
C SER A 114 -5.44 8.05 14.69
N LEU A 115 -5.21 9.36 14.82
CA LEU A 115 -6.05 10.26 15.59
C LEU A 115 -6.96 11.05 14.63
N ASN A 116 -8.17 10.55 14.43
CA ASN A 116 -9.31 11.23 13.79
C ASN A 116 -9.05 11.83 12.39
N VAL A 117 -9.26 11.02 11.36
CA VAL A 117 -9.98 11.51 10.19
C VAL A 117 -10.78 10.38 9.57
N ASP A 118 -12.08 10.45 9.80
CA ASP A 118 -13.11 9.78 9.02
C ASP A 118 -13.08 10.40 7.60
N TYR A 119 -12.05 10.08 6.82
CA TYR A 119 -12.05 10.35 5.39
C TYR A 119 -12.88 9.25 4.75
N GLY A 120 -14.19 9.50 4.68
CA GLY A 120 -15.22 8.61 4.12
C GLY A 120 -14.67 7.70 3.03
N TYR A 121 -14.57 6.42 3.40
CA TYR A 121 -14.47 5.30 2.48
C TYR A 121 -15.87 4.85 2.09
#